data_AF-A0A7M3WYD4-F1
#
_entry.id   AF-A0A7M3WYD4-F1
#
_cell.length_a   1.000
_cell.length_b   1.000
_cell.length_c   1.000
_cell.angle_alpha   90.00
_cell.angle_beta   90.00
_cell.angle_gamma   90.00
#
_symmetry.space_group_name_H-M   'P 1'
#
loop_
_entity.id
_entity.type
_entity.pdbx_description
1 polymer ?
#
loop_
_entity_poly.entity_id
_entity_poly.type
_entity_poly.pdbx_seq_one_letter_code
_entity_poly.pdbx_strand_id
1 'polypeptide(L)'
;MSTISLEEHLDASEPTLPDSEYSRTEKILIWAALALIATVASGLVLANEAVWDEGLKPIIWDPITKDAGAAGDAGYSPENTAIYTGSMLACVVILQALFRKANVPCDDRMTIALVVWVCLAPVMRVLEDADFFTSELDVLFISPLIHLHLAAWLVGIAVLSQWLAGKWDGQTTEKMEAKVRISLIPILMIALMFHWGLLYQPSYIVHEDMGQGWVIAGLVAAFVTLIWSFFKTQHWPAITRGLISFGSAAVVLGLSHWAQFLATPWAQESARVLETTPIWPLFVVLGLPALVCIVMYRAGIEDLRQLKLCGHEAGVLPEGVRLDVWDKAGDLTQHHPVQLLSRKGLLATPMVLAMVFGQLCDGFATMVGIDSFGYGEKHPVSNEVILLGGRLNEAVGIEYGEGAWLFTLVKACLIAA
;
A
#
# COMPACT_ATOMS: atom_id res chain seq x y z
N MET A 1 -3.38 -41.15 18.01
CA MET A 1 -3.94 -41.94 16.88
C MET A 1 -4.33 -41.05 15.70
N SER A 2 -4.50 -39.72 15.86
CA SER A 2 -4.96 -38.79 14.82
C SER A 2 -3.86 -38.17 13.92
N THR A 3 -2.62 -38.01 14.38
CA THR A 3 -1.55 -37.36 13.60
C THR A 3 -1.00 -38.25 12.49
N ILE A 4 -0.74 -39.54 12.79
CA ILE A 4 -0.27 -40.53 11.82
C ILE A 4 -1.28 -40.71 10.68
N SER A 5 -2.58 -40.73 11.01
CA SER A 5 -3.65 -40.84 10.00
C SER A 5 -3.79 -39.58 9.14
N LEU A 6 -3.41 -38.40 9.65
CA LEU A 6 -3.40 -37.16 8.87
C LEU A 6 -2.20 -37.15 7.92
N GLU A 7 -1.01 -37.49 8.40
CA GLU A 7 0.20 -37.60 7.56
C GLU A 7 0.01 -38.60 6.43
N GLU A 8 -0.52 -39.80 6.71
CA GLU A 8 -0.85 -40.79 5.67
C GLU A 8 -1.87 -40.26 4.64
N HIS A 9 -2.85 -39.46 5.07
CA HIS A 9 -3.83 -38.85 4.17
C HIS A 9 -3.21 -37.80 3.25
N LEU A 10 -2.31 -36.97 3.80
CA LEU A 10 -1.62 -35.92 3.06
C LEU A 10 -0.60 -36.51 2.07
N ASP A 11 0.18 -37.51 2.49
CA ASP A 11 1.19 -38.17 1.66
C ASP A 11 0.59 -38.97 0.49
N ALA A 12 -0.66 -39.45 0.64
CA ALA A 12 -1.37 -40.14 -0.42
C ALA A 12 -1.94 -39.21 -1.51
N SER A 13 -1.86 -37.89 -1.32
CA SER A 13 -2.46 -36.90 -2.22
C SER A 13 -1.46 -36.32 -3.23
N GLU A 14 -1.96 -35.84 -4.38
CA GLU A 14 -1.12 -35.11 -5.33
C GLU A 14 -0.66 -33.78 -4.72
N PRO A 15 0.65 -33.48 -4.74
CA PRO A 15 1.17 -32.25 -4.17
C PRO A 15 0.72 -31.00 -4.96
N THR A 16 0.81 -29.84 -4.33
CA THR A 16 0.65 -28.55 -5.01
C THR A 16 1.69 -28.34 -6.11
N LEU A 17 1.37 -27.51 -7.11
CA LEU A 17 2.37 -27.09 -8.09
C LEU A 17 3.56 -26.40 -7.39
N PRO A 18 4.81 -26.70 -7.78
CA PRO A 18 5.98 -26.02 -7.24
C PRO A 18 5.98 -24.52 -7.53
N ASP A 19 6.61 -23.73 -6.66
CA ASP A 19 6.75 -22.28 -6.81
C ASP A 19 7.53 -21.84 -8.05
N SER A 20 8.39 -22.71 -8.58
CA SER A 20 9.12 -22.49 -9.82
C SER A 20 8.25 -22.59 -11.08
N GLU A 21 7.02 -23.08 -10.98
CA GLU A 21 6.14 -23.36 -12.11
C GLU A 21 4.90 -22.48 -12.16
N TYR A 22 4.58 -22.00 -13.37
CA TYR A 22 3.31 -21.32 -13.63
C TYR A 22 2.22 -22.35 -13.94
N SER A 23 1.11 -22.23 -13.23
CA SER A 23 -0.18 -22.85 -13.55
C SER A 23 -0.69 -22.42 -14.93
N ARG A 24 -1.68 -23.14 -15.43
CA ARG A 24 -2.29 -22.85 -16.73
C ARG A 24 -2.98 -21.49 -16.74
N THR A 25 -3.66 -21.12 -15.66
CA THR A 25 -4.35 -19.84 -15.50
C THR A 25 -3.37 -18.68 -15.48
N GLU A 26 -2.29 -18.78 -14.67
CA GLU A 26 -1.22 -17.78 -14.65
C GLU A 26 -0.60 -17.58 -16.04
N LYS A 27 -0.28 -18.66 -16.77
CA LYS A 27 0.25 -18.57 -18.13
C LYS A 27 -0.69 -17.85 -19.09
N ILE A 28 -1.98 -18.19 -19.07
CA ILE A 28 -2.98 -17.54 -19.93
C ILE A 28 -3.06 -16.04 -19.63
N LEU A 29 -3.12 -15.67 -18.34
CA LEU A 29 -3.21 -14.27 -17.93
C LEU A 29 -1.95 -13.47 -18.30
N ILE A 30 -0.76 -14.05 -18.11
CA ILE A 30 0.51 -13.42 -18.51
C ILE A 30 0.53 -13.18 -20.02
N TRP A 31 0.19 -14.19 -20.84
CA TRP A 31 0.16 -14.04 -22.29
C TRP A 31 -0.92 -13.06 -22.76
N ALA A 32 -2.10 -13.06 -22.14
CA ALA A 32 -3.16 -12.11 -22.43
C ALA A 32 -2.72 -10.67 -22.12
N ALA A 33 -2.06 -10.44 -20.99
CA ALA A 33 -1.52 -9.13 -20.64
C ALA A 33 -0.42 -8.67 -21.61
N LEU A 34 0.51 -9.56 -21.99
CA LEU A 34 1.53 -9.24 -22.99
C LEU A 34 0.92 -8.93 -24.36
N ALA A 35 -0.09 -9.69 -24.79
CA ALA A 35 -0.82 -9.44 -26.02
C ALA A 35 -1.56 -8.09 -25.99
N LEU A 36 -2.19 -7.75 -24.86
CA LEU A 36 -2.83 -6.46 -24.65
C LEU A 36 -1.82 -5.31 -24.74
N ILE A 37 -0.70 -5.40 -24.02
CA ILE A 37 0.38 -4.40 -24.06
C ILE A 37 0.89 -4.23 -25.49
N ALA A 38 1.17 -5.33 -26.19
CA ALA A 38 1.65 -5.28 -27.58
C ALA A 38 0.60 -4.67 -28.52
N THR A 39 -0.68 -4.97 -28.32
CA THR A 39 -1.79 -4.41 -29.12
C THR A 39 -1.94 -2.92 -28.89
N VAL A 40 -1.94 -2.47 -27.63
CA VAL A 40 -2.01 -1.05 -27.28
C VAL A 40 -0.78 -0.32 -27.83
N ALA A 41 0.43 -0.83 -27.62
CA ALA A 41 1.65 -0.22 -28.13
C ALA A 41 1.66 -0.12 -29.66
N SER A 42 1.23 -1.17 -30.36
CA SER A 42 1.09 -1.15 -31.82
C SER A 42 0.02 -0.16 -32.26
N GLY A 43 -1.10 -0.10 -31.54
CA GLY A 43 -2.19 0.85 -31.80
C GLY A 43 -1.77 2.31 -31.64
N LEU A 44 -0.99 2.62 -30.61
CA LEU A 44 -0.43 3.96 -30.40
C LEU A 44 0.51 4.41 -31.53
N VAL A 45 1.14 3.47 -32.24
CA VAL A 45 2.05 3.76 -33.36
C VAL A 45 1.31 3.75 -34.70
N LEU A 46 0.42 2.78 -34.92
CA LEU A 46 -0.20 2.53 -36.23
C LEU A 46 -1.57 3.22 -36.40
N ALA A 47 -2.24 3.57 -35.30
CA ALA A 47 -3.60 4.13 -35.29
C ALA A 47 -3.78 5.07 -34.08
N ASN A 48 -2.87 6.04 -33.93
CA ASN A 48 -2.82 6.92 -32.76
C ASN A 48 -4.13 7.69 -32.54
N GLU A 49 -4.72 8.26 -33.59
CA GLU A 49 -5.98 9.02 -33.51
C GLU A 49 -7.11 8.15 -32.90
N ALA A 50 -7.29 6.92 -33.39
CA ALA A 50 -8.35 6.02 -32.94
C ALA A 50 -8.09 5.46 -31.53
N VAL A 51 -6.84 5.11 -31.20
CA VAL A 51 -6.49 4.43 -29.95
C VAL A 51 -6.26 5.41 -28.81
N TRP A 52 -5.53 6.49 -29.07
CA TRP A 52 -5.22 7.51 -28.07
C TRP A 52 -6.28 8.60 -28.05
N ASP A 53 -6.40 9.40 -29.11
CA ASP A 53 -7.19 10.64 -29.08
C ASP A 53 -8.69 10.39 -28.88
N GLU A 54 -9.26 9.42 -29.59
CA GLU A 54 -10.70 9.07 -29.48
C GLU A 54 -10.97 8.02 -28.40
N GLY A 55 -9.97 7.20 -28.05
CA GLY A 55 -10.11 6.04 -27.18
C GLY A 55 -9.67 6.29 -25.74
N LEU A 56 -8.37 6.14 -25.48
CA LEU A 56 -7.81 6.14 -24.12
C LEU A 56 -7.78 7.53 -23.49
N LYS A 57 -7.55 8.59 -24.28
CA LYS A 57 -7.37 9.95 -23.75
C LYS A 57 -8.62 10.47 -23.04
N PRO A 58 -9.85 10.40 -23.60
CA PRO A 58 -11.04 10.89 -22.91
C PRO A 58 -11.41 10.09 -21.66
N ILE A 59 -11.06 8.80 -21.62
CA ILE A 59 -11.44 7.88 -20.54
C ILE A 59 -10.42 7.90 -19.39
N ILE A 60 -9.13 8.01 -19.71
CA ILE A 60 -8.02 7.88 -18.76
C ILE A 60 -7.32 9.22 -18.54
N TRP A 61 -6.91 9.92 -19.60
CA TRP A 61 -5.99 11.06 -19.50
C TRP A 61 -6.68 12.40 -19.19
N ASP A 62 -7.79 12.70 -19.85
CA ASP A 62 -8.52 13.95 -19.63
C ASP A 62 -9.05 14.07 -18.19
N PRO A 63 -9.55 12.99 -17.54
CA PRO A 63 -9.87 13.03 -16.12
C PRO A 63 -8.66 13.30 -15.22
N ILE A 64 -7.49 12.74 -15.52
CA ILE A 64 -6.25 12.95 -14.76
C ILE A 64 -5.81 14.41 -14.84
N THR A 65 -5.79 14.99 -16.05
CA THR A 65 -5.37 16.39 -16.25
C THR A 65 -6.38 17.36 -15.63
N LYS A 66 -7.67 17.02 -15.60
CA LYS A 66 -8.69 17.80 -14.91
C LYS A 66 -8.53 17.74 -13.38
N ASP A 67 -8.14 16.59 -12.83
CA ASP A 67 -7.91 16.44 -11.38
C ASP A 67 -6.62 17.14 -10.92
N ALA A 68 -5.58 17.15 -11.76
CA ALA A 68 -4.34 17.89 -11.51
C ALA A 68 -4.52 19.43 -11.59
N GLY A 69 -5.55 19.92 -12.28
CA GLY A 69 -5.80 21.36 -12.43
C GLY A 69 -6.47 22.00 -11.21
N ALA A 70 -6.48 23.34 -11.19
CA ALA A 70 -6.89 24.22 -10.08
C ALA A 70 -8.23 23.95 -9.35
N ALA A 71 -9.09 23.05 -9.86
CA ALA A 71 -10.35 22.67 -9.23
C ALA A 71 -10.27 21.37 -8.40
N GLY A 72 -9.26 20.51 -8.61
CA GLY A 72 -9.00 19.31 -7.78
C GLY A 72 -10.15 18.31 -7.62
N ASP A 73 -11.15 18.33 -8.52
CA ASP A 73 -12.44 17.66 -8.30
C ASP A 73 -12.99 16.99 -9.57
N ALA A 74 -12.19 16.11 -10.17
CA ALA A 74 -12.68 15.22 -11.23
C ALA A 74 -13.29 13.95 -10.61
N GLY A 75 -14.60 13.74 -10.77
CA GLY A 75 -15.27 12.50 -10.40
C GLY A 75 -14.92 11.32 -11.31
N TYR A 76 -15.07 10.10 -10.79
CA TYR A 76 -14.85 8.86 -11.56
C TYR A 76 -16.09 8.43 -12.34
N SER A 77 -15.89 7.93 -13.57
CA SER A 77 -16.95 7.31 -14.37
C SER A 77 -17.04 5.80 -14.10
N PRO A 78 -18.15 5.13 -14.43
CA PRO A 78 -18.22 3.67 -14.34
C PRO A 78 -17.16 2.96 -15.20
N GLU A 79 -16.84 3.50 -16.38
CA GLU A 79 -15.87 2.94 -17.32
C GLU A 79 -14.45 3.01 -16.77
N ASN A 80 -14.02 4.18 -16.29
CA ASN A 80 -12.67 4.33 -15.74
C ASN A 80 -12.51 3.48 -14.46
N THR A 81 -13.54 3.42 -13.62
CA THR A 81 -13.58 2.58 -12.42
C THR A 81 -13.44 1.10 -12.77
N ALA A 82 -14.14 0.62 -13.80
CA ALA A 82 -14.05 -0.77 -14.26
C ALA A 82 -12.67 -1.11 -14.83
N ILE A 83 -12.08 -0.21 -15.63
CA ILE A 83 -10.73 -0.39 -16.19
C ILE A 83 -9.69 -0.47 -15.06
N TYR A 84 -9.73 0.47 -14.13
CA TYR A 84 -8.80 0.49 -13.00
C TYR A 84 -8.97 -0.76 -12.13
N THR A 85 -10.19 -1.13 -11.77
CA THR A 85 -10.46 -2.33 -10.94
C THR A 85 -10.02 -3.61 -11.64
N GLY A 86 -10.38 -3.78 -12.92
CA GLY A 86 -10.01 -4.95 -13.71
C GLY A 86 -8.50 -5.07 -13.90
N SER A 87 -7.82 -3.96 -14.19
CA SER A 87 -6.35 -3.94 -14.31
C SER A 87 -5.66 -4.27 -12.99
N MET A 88 -6.17 -3.76 -11.86
CA MET A 88 -5.69 -4.09 -10.52
C MET A 88 -5.80 -5.59 -10.23
N LEU A 89 -6.97 -6.20 -10.48
CA LEU A 89 -7.18 -7.63 -10.27
C LEU A 89 -6.25 -8.48 -11.14
N ALA A 90 -6.08 -8.11 -12.41
CA ALA A 90 -5.14 -8.78 -13.31
C ALA A 90 -3.68 -8.66 -12.82
N CYS A 91 -3.27 -7.46 -12.40
CA CYS A 91 -1.95 -7.21 -11.85
C CYS A 91 -1.68 -8.04 -10.59
N VAL A 92 -2.64 -8.19 -9.68
CA VAL A 92 -2.47 -9.02 -8.47
C VAL A 92 -2.10 -10.45 -8.84
N VAL A 93 -2.84 -11.09 -9.76
CA VAL A 93 -2.57 -12.48 -10.16
C VAL A 93 -1.24 -12.61 -10.91
N ILE A 94 -0.95 -11.68 -11.84
CA ILE A 94 0.27 -11.72 -12.64
C ILE A 94 1.50 -11.47 -11.76
N LEU A 95 1.51 -10.40 -10.96
CA LEU A 95 2.63 -10.05 -10.10
C LEU A 95 2.87 -11.10 -9.03
N GLN A 96 1.81 -11.67 -8.43
CA GLN A 96 1.94 -12.78 -7.49
C GLN A 96 2.66 -13.97 -8.14
N ALA A 97 2.29 -14.37 -9.36
CA ALA A 97 2.95 -15.45 -10.07
C ALA A 97 4.43 -15.13 -10.36
N LEU A 98 4.71 -13.92 -10.87
CA LEU A 98 6.06 -13.48 -11.20
C LEU A 98 6.97 -13.43 -9.96
N PHE A 99 6.50 -12.86 -8.86
CA PHE A 99 7.26 -12.74 -7.61
C PHE A 99 7.48 -14.08 -6.91
N ARG A 100 6.47 -14.96 -6.94
CA ARG A 100 6.59 -16.35 -6.47
C ARG A 100 7.72 -17.08 -7.20
N LYS A 101 7.69 -17.05 -8.53
CA LYS A 101 8.74 -17.71 -9.34
C LYS A 101 10.12 -17.07 -9.18
N ALA A 102 10.16 -15.75 -8.97
CA ALA A 102 11.41 -15.02 -8.69
C ALA A 102 11.93 -15.23 -7.26
N ASN A 103 11.21 -15.98 -6.40
CA ASN A 103 11.54 -16.22 -5.00
C ASN A 103 11.79 -14.90 -4.23
N VAL A 104 10.95 -13.90 -4.48
CA VAL A 104 10.97 -12.63 -3.74
C VAL A 104 10.50 -12.89 -2.31
N PRO A 105 11.14 -12.32 -1.27
CA PRO A 105 10.70 -12.55 0.10
C PRO A 105 9.23 -12.12 0.29
N CYS A 106 8.41 -13.00 0.88
CA CYS A 106 6.96 -12.81 1.04
C CYS A 106 6.51 -12.91 2.51
N ASP A 107 7.44 -12.78 3.46
CA ASP A 107 7.17 -12.90 4.89
C ASP A 107 6.54 -11.64 5.51
N ASP A 108 6.20 -11.73 6.80
CA ASP A 108 5.73 -10.61 7.62
C ASP A 108 6.66 -9.37 7.54
N ARG A 109 7.97 -9.58 7.35
CA ARG A 109 8.97 -8.51 7.27
C ARG A 109 8.81 -7.73 5.97
N MET A 110 8.61 -8.45 4.85
CA MET A 110 8.28 -7.83 3.58
C MET A 110 6.97 -7.05 3.67
N THR A 111 5.95 -7.61 4.31
CA THR A 111 4.66 -6.91 4.48
C THR A 111 4.86 -5.57 5.20
N ILE A 112 5.62 -5.56 6.30
CA ILE A 112 5.95 -4.31 7.03
C ILE A 112 6.71 -3.33 6.13
N ALA A 113 7.66 -3.80 5.32
CA ALA A 113 8.39 -2.96 4.39
C ALA A 113 7.45 -2.30 3.37
N LEU A 114 6.53 -3.06 2.78
CA LEU A 114 5.58 -2.56 1.78
C LEU A 114 4.55 -1.58 2.37
N VAL A 115 4.10 -1.79 3.61
CA VAL A 115 3.18 -0.86 4.29
C VAL A 115 3.75 0.55 4.34
N VAL A 116 5.06 0.70 4.54
CA VAL A 116 5.68 2.03 4.55
C VAL A 116 5.59 2.72 3.18
N TRP A 117 5.67 1.97 2.08
CA TRP A 117 5.46 2.50 0.73
C TRP A 117 3.99 2.86 0.47
N VAL A 118 3.05 2.07 1.02
CA VAL A 118 1.63 2.43 1.00
C VAL A 118 1.39 3.76 1.72
N CYS A 119 2.10 4.03 2.83
CA CYS A 119 2.02 5.32 3.52
C CYS A 119 2.68 6.48 2.75
N LEU A 120 3.69 6.21 1.91
CA LEU A 120 4.38 7.25 1.17
C LEU A 120 3.48 7.93 0.13
N ALA A 121 2.64 7.16 -0.58
CA ALA A 121 1.71 7.69 -1.58
C ALA A 121 0.77 8.78 -1.04
N PRO A 122 -0.02 8.57 0.03
CA PRO A 122 -0.87 9.62 0.59
C PRO A 122 -0.06 10.80 1.17
N VAL A 123 1.16 10.56 1.69
CA VAL A 123 2.02 11.66 2.16
C VAL A 123 2.36 12.62 1.02
N MET A 124 2.71 12.08 -0.16
CA MET A 124 2.97 12.88 -1.35
C MET A 124 1.68 13.48 -1.92
N ARG A 125 0.58 12.73 -1.92
CA ARG A 125 -0.73 13.21 -2.44
C ARG A 125 -1.23 14.43 -1.68
N VAL A 126 -1.05 14.49 -0.37
CA VAL A 126 -1.42 15.67 0.44
C VAL A 126 -0.53 16.88 0.13
N LEU A 127 0.73 16.67 -0.23
CA LEU A 127 1.59 17.78 -0.68
C LEU A 127 1.12 18.31 -2.04
N GLU A 128 0.66 17.43 -2.93
CA GLU A 128 0.02 17.85 -4.18
C GLU A 128 -1.26 18.65 -3.91
N ASP A 129 -2.17 18.15 -3.05
CA ASP A 129 -3.41 18.87 -2.70
C ASP A 129 -3.12 20.21 -1.99
N ALA A 130 -1.92 20.35 -1.42
CA ALA A 130 -1.45 21.58 -0.81
C ALA A 130 -0.80 22.55 -1.80
N ASP A 131 -0.81 22.27 -3.11
CA ASP A 131 -0.15 23.05 -4.17
C ASP A 131 1.38 23.16 -3.97
N PHE A 132 2.01 22.13 -3.38
CA PHE A 132 3.46 22.12 -3.19
C PHE A 132 4.23 21.91 -4.51
N PHE A 133 3.76 20.99 -5.37
CA PHE A 133 4.47 20.64 -6.59
C PHE A 133 4.27 21.68 -7.69
N THR A 134 5.27 21.84 -8.54
CA THR A 134 5.16 22.75 -9.69
C THR A 134 4.15 22.21 -10.70
N SER A 135 3.57 23.07 -11.53
CA SER A 135 2.57 22.72 -12.55
C SER A 135 3.05 21.74 -13.65
N GLU A 136 4.32 21.34 -13.63
CA GLU A 136 4.87 20.31 -14.51
C GLU A 136 4.98 18.95 -13.81
N LEU A 137 5.06 18.94 -12.47
CA LEU A 137 5.27 17.77 -11.64
C LEU A 137 4.02 17.34 -10.87
N ASP A 138 3.05 18.23 -10.65
CA ASP A 138 1.72 17.96 -10.06
C ASP A 138 1.04 16.70 -10.63
N VAL A 139 1.02 16.56 -11.96
CA VAL A 139 0.43 15.42 -12.67
C VAL A 139 1.04 14.09 -12.23
N LEU A 140 2.32 14.06 -11.83
CA LEU A 140 2.95 12.83 -11.33
C LEU A 140 2.35 12.34 -10.02
N PHE A 141 1.77 13.24 -9.22
CA PHE A 141 1.23 12.94 -7.90
C PHE A 141 -0.29 12.69 -7.90
N ILE A 142 -0.92 12.73 -9.08
CA ILE A 142 -2.31 12.31 -9.30
C ILE A 142 -2.39 10.81 -9.62
N SER A 143 -3.51 10.17 -9.25
CA SER A 143 -3.76 8.76 -9.58
C SER A 143 -4.12 8.58 -11.06
N PRO A 144 -3.62 7.52 -11.74
CA PRO A 144 -2.80 6.44 -11.21
C PRO A 144 -1.28 6.69 -11.26
N LEU A 145 -0.82 7.82 -11.80
CA LEU A 145 0.60 8.11 -12.04
C LEU A 145 1.45 8.05 -10.76
N ILE A 146 0.92 8.54 -9.64
CA ILE A 146 1.60 8.48 -8.34
C ILE A 146 2.00 7.05 -7.97
N HIS A 147 1.09 6.09 -8.17
CA HIS A 147 1.33 4.70 -7.87
C HIS A 147 2.36 4.08 -8.82
N LEU A 148 2.36 4.48 -10.10
CA LEU A 148 3.29 3.96 -11.10
C LEU A 148 4.72 4.41 -10.85
N HIS A 149 4.97 5.70 -10.60
CA HIS A 149 6.33 6.16 -10.37
C HIS A 149 6.85 5.74 -8.97
N LEU A 150 5.99 5.70 -7.93
CA LEU A 150 6.38 5.15 -6.63
C LEU A 150 6.67 3.65 -6.72
N ALA A 151 5.92 2.90 -7.53
CA ALA A 151 6.26 1.51 -7.83
C ALA A 151 7.60 1.39 -8.56
N ALA A 152 7.93 2.31 -9.48
CA ALA A 152 9.24 2.34 -10.13
C ALA A 152 10.38 2.56 -9.11
N TRP A 153 10.20 3.45 -8.14
CA TRP A 153 11.13 3.63 -7.03
C TRP A 153 11.24 2.37 -6.16
N LEU A 154 10.12 1.78 -5.78
CA LEU A 154 10.07 0.54 -4.98
C LEU A 154 10.84 -0.59 -5.67
N VAL A 155 10.52 -0.86 -6.93
CA VAL A 155 11.19 -1.89 -7.73
C VAL A 155 12.67 -1.55 -7.92
N GLY A 156 13.01 -0.29 -8.20
CA GLY A 156 14.38 0.17 -8.34
C GLY A 156 15.22 -0.09 -7.07
N ILE A 157 14.69 0.27 -5.89
CA ILE A 157 15.34 0.01 -4.60
C ILE A 157 15.44 -1.49 -4.31
N ALA A 158 14.40 -2.27 -4.63
CA ALA A 158 14.42 -3.73 -4.46
C ALA A 158 15.54 -4.38 -5.31
N VAL A 159 15.58 -4.08 -6.61
CA VAL A 159 16.59 -4.60 -7.54
C VAL A 159 17.99 -4.17 -7.14
N LEU A 160 18.18 -2.89 -6.81
CA LEU A 160 19.46 -2.34 -6.36
C LEU A 160 19.96 -3.05 -5.10
N SER A 161 19.06 -3.26 -4.14
CA SER A 161 19.40 -3.92 -2.88
C SER A 161 19.76 -5.39 -3.08
N GLN A 162 18.98 -6.10 -3.91
CA GLN A 162 19.27 -7.48 -4.28
C GLN A 162 20.60 -7.62 -4.99
N TRP A 163 20.88 -6.74 -5.95
CA TRP A 163 22.11 -6.75 -6.74
C TRP A 163 23.36 -6.50 -5.89
N LEU A 164 23.29 -5.52 -4.98
CA LEU A 164 24.43 -5.14 -4.15
C LEU A 164 24.70 -6.14 -3.01
N ALA A 165 23.64 -6.62 -2.35
CA ALA A 165 23.77 -7.33 -1.08
C ALA A 165 23.10 -8.71 -1.00
N GLY A 166 22.25 -9.09 -1.94
CA GLY A 166 21.49 -10.35 -1.89
C GLY A 166 22.35 -11.61 -1.82
N LYS A 167 23.60 -11.56 -2.33
CA LYS A 167 24.58 -12.65 -2.22
C LYS A 167 25.02 -12.98 -0.78
N TRP A 168 24.71 -12.11 0.18
CA TRP A 168 24.99 -12.31 1.61
C TRP A 168 23.73 -12.63 2.41
N ASP A 169 22.57 -12.77 1.77
CA ASP A 169 21.34 -13.15 2.46
C ASP A 169 21.50 -14.51 3.15
N GLY A 170 20.90 -14.63 4.34
CA GLY A 170 21.03 -15.80 5.22
C GLY A 170 22.35 -15.91 5.98
N GLN A 171 23.37 -15.10 5.67
CA GLN A 171 24.64 -15.13 6.40
C GLN A 171 24.60 -14.22 7.63
N THR A 172 24.82 -14.79 8.81
CA THR A 172 24.67 -14.07 10.10
C THR A 172 25.99 -13.59 10.71
N THR A 173 27.13 -13.87 10.08
CA THR A 173 28.44 -13.44 10.60
C THR A 173 28.61 -11.92 10.53
N GLU A 174 29.27 -11.34 11.55
CA GLU A 174 29.51 -9.89 11.62
C GLU A 174 30.25 -9.34 10.39
N LYS A 175 31.18 -10.14 9.83
CA LYS A 175 31.94 -9.78 8.64
C LYS A 175 31.04 -9.60 7.41
N MET A 176 30.03 -10.44 7.23
CA MET A 176 29.10 -10.35 6.09
C MET A 176 28.11 -9.22 6.29
N GLU A 177 27.62 -9.07 7.52
CA GLU A 177 26.75 -7.96 7.90
C GLU A 177 27.46 -6.59 7.70
N ALA A 178 28.75 -6.50 8.01
CA ALA A 178 29.53 -5.29 7.72
C ALA A 178 29.62 -4.99 6.21
N LYS A 179 29.74 -6.02 5.36
CA LYS A 179 29.72 -5.85 3.90
C LYS A 179 28.37 -5.35 3.41
N VAL A 180 27.26 -5.92 3.89
CA VAL A 180 25.90 -5.47 3.57
C VAL A 180 25.73 -3.99 3.92
N ARG A 181 26.15 -3.57 5.13
CA ARG A 181 26.09 -2.16 5.56
C ARG A 181 26.89 -1.23 4.65
N ILE A 182 28.15 -1.56 4.38
CA ILE A 182 29.04 -0.73 3.56
C ILE A 182 28.54 -0.65 2.11
N SER A 183 27.91 -1.72 1.60
CA SER A 183 27.37 -1.73 0.24
C SER A 183 26.04 -0.99 0.09
N LEU A 184 25.11 -1.13 1.04
CA LEU A 184 23.77 -0.56 0.89
C LEU A 184 23.61 0.85 1.46
N ILE A 185 24.12 1.14 2.66
CA ILE A 185 23.81 2.42 3.33
C ILE A 185 24.20 3.63 2.47
N PRO A 186 25.43 3.73 1.93
CA PRO A 186 25.82 4.91 1.13
C PRO A 186 24.97 5.05 -0.13
N ILE A 187 24.64 3.93 -0.78
CA ILE A 187 23.85 3.92 -2.01
C ILE A 187 22.39 4.32 -1.73
N LEU A 188 21.80 3.82 -0.65
CA LEU A 188 20.44 4.21 -0.25
C LEU A 188 20.38 5.68 0.16
N MET A 189 21.43 6.22 0.80
CA MET A 189 21.52 7.65 1.10
C MET A 189 21.62 8.51 -0.16
N ILE A 190 22.43 8.09 -1.14
CA ILE A 190 22.52 8.77 -2.45
C ILE A 190 21.16 8.70 -3.16
N ALA A 191 20.50 7.54 -3.15
CA ALA A 191 19.17 7.39 -3.72
C ALA A 191 18.14 8.30 -3.05
N LEU A 192 18.19 8.44 -1.70
CA LEU A 192 17.29 9.32 -0.96
C LEU A 192 17.54 10.80 -1.32
N MET A 193 18.81 11.18 -1.45
CA MET A 193 19.17 12.53 -1.90
C MET A 193 18.70 12.78 -3.34
N PHE A 194 18.84 11.80 -4.22
CA PHE A 194 18.35 11.88 -5.59
C PHE A 194 16.82 11.99 -5.63
N HIS A 195 16.11 11.22 -4.81
CA HIS A 195 14.66 11.29 -4.67
C HIS A 195 14.21 12.69 -4.19
N TRP A 196 14.89 13.25 -3.18
CA TRP A 196 14.64 14.60 -2.70
C TRP A 196 14.89 15.66 -3.79
N GLY A 197 16.04 15.58 -4.48
CA GLY A 197 16.43 16.52 -5.53
C GLY A 197 15.51 16.46 -6.75
N LEU A 198 14.98 15.28 -7.08
CA LEU A 198 14.09 15.09 -8.21
C LEU A 198 12.66 15.56 -7.91
N LEU A 199 12.12 15.22 -6.73
CA LEU A 199 10.70 15.40 -6.44
C LEU A 199 10.38 16.66 -5.63
N TYR A 200 11.25 17.08 -4.71
CA TYR A 200 10.95 18.16 -3.76
C TYR A 200 11.69 19.46 -4.07
N GLN A 201 12.98 19.35 -4.40
CA GLN A 201 13.81 20.54 -4.62
C GLN A 201 13.28 21.51 -5.69
N PRO A 202 12.69 21.06 -6.83
CA PRO A 202 12.18 21.97 -7.84
C PRO A 202 11.09 22.92 -7.31
N SER A 203 10.25 22.44 -6.39
CA SER A 203 9.15 23.20 -5.80
C SER A 203 9.57 24.38 -4.94
N TYR A 204 10.78 24.36 -4.36
CA TYR A 204 11.23 25.46 -3.50
C TYR A 204 11.42 26.78 -4.25
N ILE A 205 11.58 26.72 -5.58
CA ILE A 205 11.73 27.90 -6.42
C ILE A 205 10.39 28.63 -6.58
N VAL A 206 9.28 27.88 -6.59
CA VAL A 206 7.93 28.46 -6.74
C VAL A 206 7.44 29.06 -5.42
N HIS A 207 7.92 28.53 -4.29
CA HIS A 207 7.53 28.95 -2.95
C HIS A 207 8.62 29.79 -2.27
N GLU A 208 8.94 30.97 -2.81
CA GLU A 208 10.04 31.82 -2.34
C GLU A 208 9.93 32.23 -0.85
N ASP A 209 8.70 32.38 -0.34
CA ASP A 209 8.43 32.75 1.06
C ASP A 209 8.44 31.55 2.03
N MET A 210 8.61 30.32 1.52
CA MET A 210 8.61 29.12 2.34
C MET A 210 9.88 29.06 3.21
N GLY A 211 9.70 28.84 4.51
CA GLY A 211 10.81 28.57 5.41
C GLY A 211 11.57 27.29 5.04
N GLN A 212 12.82 27.17 5.50
CA GLN A 212 13.64 25.97 5.27
C GLN A 212 13.92 25.15 6.54
N GLY A 213 13.42 25.60 7.69
CA GLY A 213 13.72 24.99 8.99
C GLY A 213 13.31 23.53 9.07
N TRP A 214 12.06 23.21 8.73
CA TRP A 214 11.55 21.83 8.76
C TRP A 214 12.03 21.01 7.56
N VAL A 215 12.31 21.65 6.42
CA VAL A 215 12.94 20.96 5.27
C VAL A 215 14.32 20.41 5.65
N ILE A 216 15.18 21.23 6.24
CA ILE A 216 16.54 20.82 6.64
C ILE A 216 16.48 19.82 7.80
N ALA A 217 15.69 20.10 8.85
CA ALA A 217 15.53 19.19 9.98
C ALA A 217 14.95 17.84 9.52
N GLY A 218 14.00 17.87 8.60
CA GLY A 218 13.38 16.72 7.96
C GLY A 218 14.35 15.87 7.15
N LEU A 219 15.19 16.51 6.34
CA LEU A 219 16.22 15.81 5.56
C LEU A 219 17.23 15.09 6.48
N VAL A 220 17.67 15.76 7.56
CA VAL A 220 18.53 15.13 8.59
C VAL A 220 17.78 13.97 9.26
N ALA A 221 16.53 14.18 9.66
CA ALA A 221 15.71 13.14 10.28
C ALA A 221 15.48 11.94 9.35
N ALA A 222 15.32 12.16 8.04
CA ALA A 222 15.17 11.13 7.04
C ALA A 222 16.45 10.28 6.92
N PHE A 223 17.63 10.90 6.86
CA PHE A 223 18.90 10.16 6.88
C PHE A 223 19.11 9.38 8.18
N VAL A 224 18.79 9.97 9.34
CA VAL A 224 18.84 9.28 10.63
C VAL A 224 17.89 8.10 10.64
N THR A 225 16.66 8.27 10.13
CA THR A 225 15.65 7.20 10.03
C THR A 225 16.13 6.07 9.14
N LEU A 226 16.68 6.38 7.97
CA LEU A 226 17.26 5.40 7.04
C LEU A 226 18.32 4.55 7.73
N ILE A 227 19.28 5.20 8.39
CA ILE A 227 20.38 4.50 9.07
C ILE A 227 19.82 3.66 10.23
N TRP A 228 18.95 4.26 11.06
CA TRP A 228 18.37 3.60 12.22
C TRP A 228 17.55 2.36 11.85
N SER A 229 16.63 2.48 10.88
CA SER A 229 15.82 1.36 10.40
C SER A 229 16.71 0.28 9.81
N PHE A 230 17.74 0.66 9.05
CA PHE A 230 18.67 -0.28 8.44
C PHE A 230 19.41 -1.12 9.50
N PHE A 231 19.82 -0.51 10.62
CA PHE A 231 20.41 -1.25 11.73
C PHE A 231 19.39 -2.11 12.49
N LYS A 232 18.14 -1.67 12.61
CA LYS A 232 17.07 -2.43 13.27
C LYS A 232 16.65 -3.68 12.49
N THR A 233 16.77 -3.64 11.17
CA THR A 233 16.45 -4.78 10.29
C THR A 233 17.69 -5.60 9.94
N GLN A 234 18.60 -5.75 10.91
CA GLN A 234 19.76 -6.64 10.78
C GLN A 234 19.29 -8.08 10.47
N HIS A 235 20.02 -8.78 9.60
CA HIS A 235 19.69 -10.13 9.12
C HIS A 235 18.38 -10.27 8.33
N TRP A 236 17.71 -9.17 8.00
CA TRP A 236 16.61 -9.22 7.03
C TRP A 236 17.18 -9.38 5.62
N PRO A 237 16.42 -10.00 4.69
CA PRO A 237 16.81 -10.08 3.28
C PRO A 237 17.15 -8.70 2.72
N ALA A 238 18.14 -8.63 1.81
CA ALA A 238 18.64 -7.38 1.26
C ALA A 238 17.52 -6.51 0.66
N ILE A 239 16.61 -7.13 -0.11
CA ILE A 239 15.43 -6.47 -0.69
C ILE A 239 14.61 -5.79 0.41
N THR A 240 14.12 -6.58 1.37
CA THR A 240 13.25 -6.10 2.45
C THR A 240 13.90 -4.98 3.24
N ARG A 241 15.20 -5.12 3.52
CA ARG A 241 16.00 -4.15 4.27
C ARG A 241 16.21 -2.83 3.53
N GLY A 242 16.41 -2.88 2.21
CA GLY A 242 16.47 -1.68 1.37
C GLY A 242 15.12 -0.97 1.34
N LEU A 243 14.05 -1.72 1.09
CA LEU A 243 12.68 -1.20 0.99
C LEU A 243 12.20 -0.50 2.26
N ILE A 244 12.33 -1.15 3.42
CA ILE A 244 11.92 -0.58 4.71
C ILE A 244 12.74 0.67 5.05
N SER A 245 14.04 0.68 4.76
CA SER A 245 14.92 1.78 5.15
C SER A 245 14.73 3.01 4.27
N PHE A 246 14.67 2.82 2.96
CA PHE A 246 14.40 3.91 2.04
C PHE A 246 12.96 4.42 2.21
N GLY A 247 11.97 3.52 2.25
CA GLY A 247 10.57 3.90 2.39
C GLY A 247 10.33 4.71 3.66
N SER A 248 10.88 4.29 4.81
CA SER A 248 10.68 4.99 6.08
C SER A 248 11.28 6.39 6.05
N ALA A 249 12.46 6.53 5.45
CA ALA A 249 13.12 7.81 5.28
C ALA A 249 12.35 8.74 4.34
N ALA A 250 11.81 8.22 3.23
CA ALA A 250 11.00 8.97 2.29
C ALA A 250 9.68 9.45 2.93
N VAL A 251 9.04 8.65 3.77
CA VAL A 251 7.86 9.05 4.55
C VAL A 251 8.20 10.19 5.52
N VAL A 252 9.30 10.08 6.28
CA VAL A 252 9.75 11.14 7.19
C VAL A 252 10.04 12.43 6.44
N LEU A 253 10.65 12.33 5.25
CA LEU A 253 10.90 13.47 4.39
C LEU A 253 9.58 14.15 3.98
N GLY A 254 8.59 13.40 3.51
CA GLY A 254 7.29 13.98 3.13
C GLY A 254 6.54 14.61 4.30
N LEU A 255 6.52 13.94 5.47
CA LEU A 255 5.90 14.49 6.69
C LEU A 255 6.61 15.76 7.19
N SER A 256 7.91 15.91 6.97
CA SER A 256 8.59 17.17 7.31
C SER A 256 8.18 18.33 6.41
N HIS A 257 7.76 18.06 5.18
CA HIS A 257 7.18 19.08 4.31
C HIS A 257 5.76 19.45 4.74
N TRP A 258 5.00 18.51 5.29
CA TRP A 258 3.73 18.85 5.98
C TRP A 258 3.99 19.78 7.16
N ALA A 259 5.01 19.50 7.99
CA ALA A 259 5.39 20.39 9.09
C ALA A 259 5.87 21.76 8.59
N GLN A 260 6.58 21.81 7.47
CA GLN A 260 6.97 23.07 6.83
C GLN A 260 5.76 23.87 6.37
N PHE A 261 4.79 23.22 5.72
CA PHE A 261 3.54 23.84 5.29
C PHE A 261 2.77 24.43 6.48
N LEU A 262 2.66 23.69 7.58
CA LEU A 262 2.00 24.18 8.79
C LEU A 262 2.73 25.36 9.46
N ALA A 263 4.06 25.43 9.33
CA ALA A 263 4.86 26.49 9.92
C ALA A 263 4.88 27.76 9.05
N THR A 264 4.98 27.60 7.74
CA THR A 264 4.96 28.69 6.74
C THR A 264 4.08 28.25 5.57
N PRO A 265 2.75 28.43 5.66
CA PRO A 265 1.85 28.08 4.57
C PRO A 265 2.16 28.91 3.33
N TRP A 266 2.18 28.27 2.17
CA TRP A 266 2.27 28.95 0.88
C TRP A 266 0.88 29.14 0.26
N ALA A 267 0.81 30.00 -0.75
CA ALA A 267 -0.44 30.28 -1.45
C ALA A 267 -0.95 29.03 -2.16
N GLN A 268 -2.22 28.72 -1.94
CA GLN A 268 -2.93 27.64 -2.63
C GLN A 268 -3.79 28.23 -3.76
N GLU A 269 -3.77 27.60 -4.93
CA GLU A 269 -4.59 28.03 -6.08
C GLU A 269 -6.09 27.93 -5.79
N SER A 270 -6.47 26.98 -4.91
CA SER A 270 -7.85 26.81 -4.45
C SER A 270 -8.39 27.98 -3.63
N ALA A 271 -7.54 28.94 -3.23
CA ALA A 271 -7.84 30.05 -2.32
C ALA A 271 -8.48 29.63 -0.98
N ARG A 272 -8.44 28.33 -0.64
CA ARG A 272 -8.96 27.77 0.61
C ARG A 272 -7.95 28.01 1.73
N VAL A 273 -7.87 29.24 2.22
CA VAL A 273 -7.12 29.52 3.45
C VAL A 273 -7.95 29.01 4.63
N LEU A 274 -7.59 27.84 5.15
CA LEU A 274 -8.13 27.35 6.43
C LEU A 274 -7.67 28.31 7.54
N GLU A 275 -8.60 29.07 8.12
CA GLU A 275 -8.30 29.96 9.25
C GLU A 275 -7.82 29.19 10.49
N THR A 276 -8.20 27.90 10.60
CA THR A 276 -7.70 26.99 11.62
C THR A 276 -7.53 25.58 11.05
N THR A 277 -6.43 24.91 11.39
CA THR A 277 -6.17 23.51 11.02
C THR A 277 -6.40 22.63 12.25
N PRO A 278 -7.63 22.12 12.48
CA PRO A 278 -7.92 21.30 13.64
C PRO A 278 -7.15 19.97 13.56
N ILE A 279 -6.46 19.59 14.64
CA ILE A 279 -5.69 18.33 14.72
C ILE A 279 -6.57 17.15 15.15
N TRP A 280 -7.76 17.40 15.71
CA TRP A 280 -8.63 16.34 16.23
C TRP A 280 -8.99 15.23 15.20
N PRO A 281 -9.16 15.50 13.89
CA PRO A 281 -9.44 14.46 12.90
C PRO A 281 -8.39 13.36 12.90
N LEU A 282 -7.12 13.70 13.18
CA LEU A 282 -6.03 12.74 13.27
C LEU A 282 -6.31 11.65 14.33
N PHE A 283 -6.88 12.03 15.47
CA PHE A 283 -7.19 11.08 16.56
C PHE A 283 -8.37 10.18 16.21
N VAL A 284 -9.32 10.65 15.41
CA VAL A 284 -10.44 9.84 14.95
C VAL A 284 -9.99 8.91 13.82
N VAL A 285 -9.39 9.48 12.78
CA VAL A 285 -9.02 8.77 11.55
C VAL A 285 -7.87 7.80 11.76
N LEU A 286 -6.85 8.13 12.57
CA LEU A 286 -5.74 7.22 12.85
C LEU A 286 -5.83 6.56 14.22
N GLY A 287 -6.31 7.29 15.23
CA GLY A 287 -6.33 6.80 16.61
C GLY A 287 -7.34 5.69 16.87
N LEU A 288 -8.57 5.78 16.34
CA LEU A 288 -9.56 4.73 16.50
C LEU A 288 -9.15 3.44 15.77
N PRO A 289 -8.73 3.47 14.48
CA PRO A 289 -8.21 2.27 13.83
C PRO A 289 -6.99 1.67 14.54
N ALA A 290 -6.06 2.50 15.02
CA ALA A 290 -4.92 2.02 15.79
C ALA A 290 -5.34 1.30 17.08
N LEU A 291 -6.35 1.82 17.79
CA LEU A 291 -6.89 1.17 18.98
C LEU A 291 -7.48 -0.21 18.65
N VAL A 292 -8.24 -0.31 17.55
CA VAL A 292 -8.78 -1.60 17.06
C VAL A 292 -7.65 -2.57 16.76
N CYS A 293 -6.63 -2.13 16.02
CA CYS A 293 -5.44 -2.94 15.73
C CYS A 293 -4.69 -3.39 16.99
N ILE A 294 -4.57 -2.54 18.02
CA ILE A 294 -3.95 -2.90 19.31
C ILE A 294 -4.75 -4.00 20.01
N VAL A 295 -6.08 -3.89 20.02
CA VAL A 295 -6.96 -4.92 20.60
C VAL A 295 -6.83 -6.23 19.86
N MET A 296 -6.87 -6.21 18.51
CA MET A 296 -6.69 -7.39 17.67
C MET A 296 -5.33 -8.04 17.87
N TYR A 297 -4.27 -7.25 17.88
CA TYR A 297 -2.91 -7.73 18.11
C TYR A 297 -2.80 -8.43 19.47
N ARG A 298 -3.31 -7.81 20.54
CA ARG A 298 -3.31 -8.40 21.88
C ARG A 298 -4.10 -9.71 21.94
N ALA A 299 -5.20 -9.80 21.20
CA ALA A 299 -6.03 -11.01 21.15
C ALA A 299 -5.37 -12.17 20.38
N GLY A 300 -4.52 -11.88 19.39
CA GLY A 300 -3.95 -12.90 18.49
C GLY A 300 -2.48 -13.25 18.72
N ILE A 301 -1.70 -12.41 19.43
CA ILE A 301 -0.24 -12.52 19.44
C ILE A 301 0.29 -13.80 20.09
N GLU A 302 -0.40 -14.33 21.09
CA GLU A 302 0.02 -15.58 21.76
C GLU A 302 -0.10 -16.78 20.82
N ASP A 303 -1.27 -16.94 20.19
CA ASP A 303 -1.53 -18.00 19.22
C ASP A 303 -0.62 -17.88 17.99
N LEU A 304 -0.36 -16.66 17.51
CA LEU A 304 0.58 -16.42 16.42
C LEU A 304 2.01 -16.87 16.79
N ARG A 305 2.46 -16.59 18.03
CA ARG A 305 3.79 -17.02 18.49
C ARG A 305 3.87 -18.54 18.64
N GLN A 306 2.83 -19.16 19.20
CA GLN A 306 2.77 -20.62 19.32
C GLN A 306 2.79 -21.30 17.94
N LEU A 307 2.03 -20.77 16.98
CA LEU A 307 2.00 -21.29 15.61
C LEU A 307 3.39 -21.21 14.94
N LYS A 308 4.09 -20.08 15.11
CA LYS A 308 5.47 -19.90 14.61
C LYS A 308 6.47 -20.86 15.27
N LEU A 309 6.31 -21.17 16.56
CA LEU A 309 7.14 -22.16 17.25
C LEU A 309 6.92 -23.58 16.72
N CYS A 310 5.72 -23.87 16.21
CA CYS A 310 5.41 -25.12 15.51
C CYS A 310 5.91 -25.16 14.05
N GLY A 311 6.53 -24.08 13.56
CA GLY A 311 7.03 -24.01 12.18
C GLY A 311 5.95 -23.73 11.13
N HIS A 312 4.82 -23.15 11.54
CA HIS A 312 3.70 -22.82 10.64
C HIS A 312 3.42 -21.32 10.61
N GLU A 313 2.75 -20.89 9.54
CA GLU A 313 2.28 -19.52 9.35
C GLU A 313 0.76 -19.43 9.46
N ALA A 314 0.26 -18.29 9.96
CA ALA A 314 -1.17 -18.11 10.20
C ALA A 314 -1.93 -18.01 8.87
N GLY A 315 -2.92 -18.90 8.70
CA GLY A 315 -3.74 -18.94 7.48
C GLY A 315 -3.06 -19.58 6.27
N VAL A 316 -1.87 -20.17 6.44
CA VAL A 316 -1.14 -20.86 5.37
C VAL A 316 -1.12 -22.36 5.68
N LEU A 317 -1.46 -23.17 4.67
CA LEU A 317 -1.41 -24.62 4.78
C LEU A 317 0.04 -25.13 4.75
N PRO A 318 0.34 -26.32 5.30
CA PRO A 318 1.66 -26.92 5.17
C PRO A 318 2.10 -27.05 3.70
N GLU A 319 3.41 -26.98 3.48
CA GLU A 319 3.99 -27.04 2.13
C GLU A 319 3.58 -28.32 1.40
N GLY A 320 3.23 -28.20 0.12
CA GLY A 320 2.79 -29.33 -0.69
C GLY A 320 1.31 -29.70 -0.53
N VAL A 321 0.61 -29.16 0.46
CA VAL A 321 -0.79 -29.54 0.75
C VAL A 321 -1.78 -28.67 -0.02
N ARG A 322 -2.67 -29.33 -0.77
CA ARG A 322 -3.76 -28.66 -1.49
C ARG A 322 -4.93 -28.36 -0.55
N LEU A 323 -5.61 -27.23 -0.80
CA LEU A 323 -6.81 -26.82 -0.04
C LEU A 323 -7.90 -27.89 -0.06
N ASP A 324 -8.17 -28.48 -1.22
CA ASP A 324 -9.24 -29.49 -1.34
C ASP A 324 -8.92 -30.80 -0.62
N VAL A 325 -7.63 -31.11 -0.41
CA VAL A 325 -7.20 -32.26 0.38
C VAL A 325 -7.32 -31.95 1.86
N TRP A 326 -6.88 -30.76 2.28
CA TRP A 326 -7.01 -30.29 3.66
C TRP A 326 -8.47 -30.29 4.13
N ASP A 327 -9.38 -29.76 3.31
CA ASP A 327 -10.80 -29.69 3.65
C ASP A 327 -11.43 -31.10 3.75
N LYS A 328 -11.02 -32.04 2.90
CA LYS A 328 -11.48 -33.45 2.95
C LYS A 328 -10.96 -34.21 4.16
N ALA A 329 -9.80 -33.83 4.70
CA ALA A 329 -9.27 -34.43 5.91
C ALA A 329 -10.14 -34.12 7.14
N GLY A 330 -10.97 -33.07 7.09
CA GLY A 330 -12.03 -32.80 8.06
C GLY A 330 -11.53 -32.83 9.50
N ASP A 331 -12.13 -33.70 10.32
CA ASP A 331 -11.83 -33.83 11.76
C ASP A 331 -10.37 -34.19 12.06
N LEU A 332 -9.63 -34.79 11.11
CA LEU A 332 -8.22 -35.09 11.27
C LEU A 332 -7.37 -33.82 11.45
N THR A 333 -7.80 -32.71 10.87
CA THR A 333 -7.09 -31.42 10.93
C THR A 333 -7.38 -30.65 12.21
N GLN A 334 -8.42 -30.99 12.98
CA GLN A 334 -8.87 -30.20 14.13
C GLN A 334 -7.81 -30.03 15.21
N HIS A 335 -6.91 -31.00 15.36
CA HIS A 335 -5.82 -30.92 16.35
C HIS A 335 -4.52 -30.36 15.78
N HIS A 336 -4.48 -30.05 14.48
CA HIS A 336 -3.30 -29.48 13.85
C HIS A 336 -3.14 -28.02 14.27
N PRO A 337 -1.91 -27.55 14.58
CA PRO A 337 -1.66 -26.17 14.99
C PRO A 337 -2.24 -25.13 14.03
N VAL A 338 -2.14 -25.35 12.73
CA VAL A 338 -2.73 -24.48 11.69
C VAL A 338 -4.25 -24.31 11.90
N GLN A 339 -4.99 -25.37 12.15
CA GLN A 339 -6.45 -25.29 12.33
C GLN A 339 -6.82 -24.66 13.68
N LEU A 340 -6.09 -24.99 14.75
CA LEU A 340 -6.35 -24.51 16.10
C LEU A 340 -6.02 -23.03 16.30
N LEU A 341 -4.85 -22.61 15.81
CA LEU A 341 -4.25 -21.33 16.18
C LEU A 341 -4.41 -20.26 15.10
N SER A 342 -4.57 -20.62 13.81
CA SER A 342 -4.58 -19.61 12.73
C SER A 342 -5.69 -18.59 12.87
N ARG A 343 -6.89 -18.98 13.30
CA ARG A 343 -8.05 -18.08 13.39
C ARG A 343 -7.75 -16.85 14.26
N LYS A 344 -7.14 -17.05 15.43
CA LYS A 344 -6.76 -15.96 16.33
C LYS A 344 -5.39 -15.40 15.97
N GLY A 345 -4.44 -16.25 15.57
CA GLY A 345 -3.11 -15.82 15.16
C GLY A 345 -3.12 -14.80 14.01
N LEU A 346 -4.06 -14.96 13.06
CA LEU A 346 -4.26 -14.03 11.94
C LEU A 346 -4.49 -12.59 12.40
N LEU A 347 -5.19 -12.38 13.52
CA LEU A 347 -5.50 -11.05 14.07
C LEU A 347 -4.23 -10.24 14.42
N ALA A 348 -3.10 -10.92 14.65
CA ALA A 348 -1.83 -10.29 15.00
C ALA A 348 -0.82 -10.27 13.84
N THR A 349 -1.20 -10.75 12.64
CA THR A 349 -0.33 -10.69 11.47
C THR A 349 -0.26 -9.26 10.91
N PRO A 350 0.91 -8.80 10.42
CA PRO A 350 1.03 -7.47 9.81
C PRO A 350 0.06 -7.25 8.65
N MET A 351 -0.19 -8.28 7.84
CA MET A 351 -1.09 -8.21 6.69
C MET A 351 -2.52 -7.87 7.12
N VAL A 352 -3.09 -8.64 8.06
CA VAL A 352 -4.46 -8.41 8.55
C VAL A 352 -4.56 -7.07 9.27
N LEU A 353 -3.59 -6.73 10.11
CA LEU A 353 -3.57 -5.44 10.80
C LEU A 353 -3.52 -4.26 9.84
N ALA A 354 -2.69 -4.33 8.78
CA ALA A 354 -2.59 -3.30 7.77
C ALA A 354 -3.89 -3.15 6.96
N MET A 355 -4.53 -4.26 6.58
CA MET A 355 -5.82 -4.23 5.86
C MET A 355 -6.93 -3.63 6.72
N VAL A 356 -7.05 -4.05 7.97
CA VAL A 356 -8.04 -3.51 8.92
C VAL A 356 -7.80 -2.02 9.15
N PHE A 357 -6.54 -1.64 9.43
CA PHE A 357 -6.18 -0.25 9.64
C PHE A 357 -6.53 0.60 8.43
N GLY A 358 -6.11 0.19 7.23
CA GLY A 358 -6.36 0.93 6.00
C GLY A 358 -7.85 1.11 5.71
N GLN A 359 -8.65 0.04 5.82
CA GLN A 359 -10.09 0.12 5.56
C GLN A 359 -10.83 0.98 6.59
N LEU A 360 -10.46 0.90 7.87
CA LEU A 360 -11.07 1.76 8.89
C LEU A 360 -10.62 3.22 8.73
N CYS A 361 -9.34 3.48 8.46
CA CYS A 361 -8.83 4.82 8.16
C CYS A 361 -9.60 5.45 7.00
N ASP A 362 -9.81 4.71 5.91
CA ASP A 362 -10.61 5.16 4.76
C ASP A 362 -12.05 5.50 5.17
N GLY A 363 -12.71 4.59 5.90
CA GLY A 363 -14.07 4.81 6.39
C GLY A 363 -14.22 6.03 7.31
N PHE A 364 -13.29 6.21 8.26
CA PHE A 364 -13.31 7.36 9.17
C PHE A 364 -12.89 8.66 8.47
N ALA A 365 -11.94 8.61 7.53
CA ALA A 365 -11.53 9.77 6.75
C ALA A 365 -12.67 10.31 5.90
N THR A 366 -13.39 9.43 5.18
CA THR A 366 -14.58 9.81 4.40
C THR A 366 -15.66 10.40 5.30
N MET A 367 -15.98 9.75 6.43
CA MET A 367 -16.98 10.28 7.37
C MET A 367 -16.60 11.65 7.90
N VAL A 368 -15.38 11.83 8.40
CA VAL A 368 -14.94 13.12 8.94
C VAL A 368 -14.88 14.18 7.84
N GLY A 369 -14.34 13.83 6.66
CA GLY A 369 -14.25 14.74 5.52
C GLY A 369 -15.61 15.27 5.07
N ILE A 370 -16.58 14.38 4.85
CA ILE A 370 -17.91 14.75 4.36
C ILE A 370 -18.75 15.38 5.49
N ASP A 371 -18.93 14.67 6.61
CA ASP A 371 -19.86 15.10 7.65
C ASP A 371 -19.37 16.31 8.47
N SER A 372 -18.05 16.60 8.48
CA SER A 372 -17.47 17.70 9.28
C SER A 372 -16.72 18.77 8.49
N PHE A 373 -16.24 18.48 7.29
CA PHE A 373 -15.41 19.43 6.50
C PHE A 373 -15.99 19.77 5.12
N GLY A 374 -17.16 19.23 4.74
CA GLY A 374 -17.85 19.57 3.50
C GLY A 374 -17.13 19.07 2.24
N TYR A 375 -16.36 17.98 2.35
CA TYR A 375 -15.82 17.28 1.17
C TYR A 375 -16.93 16.50 0.46
N GLY A 376 -16.73 16.20 -0.82
CA GLY A 376 -17.59 15.32 -1.62
C GLY A 376 -16.96 13.96 -1.88
N GLU A 377 -17.79 12.95 -2.15
CA GLU A 377 -17.34 11.62 -2.56
C GLU A 377 -17.17 11.54 -4.09
N LYS A 378 -15.98 11.13 -4.56
CA LYS A 378 -15.65 11.05 -5.98
C LYS A 378 -16.12 9.73 -6.63
N HIS A 379 -16.34 8.68 -5.85
CA HIS A 379 -16.69 7.35 -6.37
C HIS A 379 -18.21 7.07 -6.36
N PRO A 380 -18.80 6.62 -7.49
CA PRO A 380 -20.25 6.41 -7.59
C PRO A 380 -20.82 5.45 -6.54
N VAL A 381 -20.15 4.31 -6.30
CA VAL A 381 -20.65 3.28 -5.37
C VAL A 381 -20.59 3.76 -3.92
N SER A 382 -19.50 4.41 -3.51
CA SER A 382 -19.38 4.99 -2.18
C SER A 382 -20.42 6.08 -1.96
N ASN A 383 -20.64 6.92 -2.98
CA ASN A 383 -21.62 8.00 -2.92
C ASN A 383 -23.05 7.48 -2.69
N GLU A 384 -23.44 6.37 -3.34
CA GLU A 384 -24.75 5.75 -3.09
C GLU A 384 -24.94 5.29 -1.65
N VAL A 385 -23.88 4.77 -1.01
CA VAL A 385 -23.92 4.38 0.41
C VAL A 385 -24.12 5.62 1.30
N ILE A 386 -23.44 6.72 0.99
CA ILE A 386 -23.57 7.99 1.74
C ILE A 386 -24.97 8.58 1.58
N LEU A 387 -25.52 8.60 0.35
CA LEU A 387 -26.90 9.04 0.08
C LEU A 387 -27.96 8.16 0.78
N LEU A 388 -27.70 6.86 0.94
CA LEU A 388 -28.54 6.00 1.77
C LEU A 388 -28.45 6.41 3.25
N GLY A 389 -27.27 6.75 3.75
CA GLY A 389 -27.07 7.31 5.09
C GLY A 389 -27.86 8.59 5.31
N GLY A 390 -27.84 9.53 4.36
CA GLY A 390 -28.63 10.76 4.40
C GLY A 390 -30.14 10.50 4.47
N ARG A 391 -30.64 9.55 3.67
CA ARG A 391 -32.06 9.13 3.74
C ARG A 391 -32.43 8.51 5.09
N LEU A 392 -31.51 7.78 5.73
CA LEU A 392 -31.72 7.25 7.08
C LEU A 392 -31.71 8.38 8.13
N ASN A 393 -30.84 9.38 7.97
CA ASN A 393 -30.85 10.56 8.82
C ASN A 393 -32.23 11.25 8.79
N GLU A 394 -32.79 11.47 7.61
CA GLU A 394 -34.13 12.05 7.43
C GLU A 394 -35.23 11.19 8.06
N ALA A 395 -35.15 9.86 7.89
CA ALA A 395 -36.17 8.94 8.40
C ALA A 395 -36.16 8.82 9.94
N VAL A 396 -35.00 8.97 10.58
CA VAL A 396 -34.81 8.75 12.03
C VAL A 396 -34.68 10.08 12.80
N GLY A 397 -34.54 11.21 12.11
CA GLY A 397 -34.41 12.54 12.71
C GLY A 397 -33.00 12.84 13.22
N ILE A 398 -31.96 12.35 12.53
CA ILE A 398 -30.56 12.66 12.84
C ILE A 398 -30.16 13.93 12.09
N GLU A 399 -29.81 15.00 12.80
CA GLU A 399 -29.36 16.28 12.21
C GLU A 399 -27.84 16.34 11.96
N TYR A 400 -27.11 15.28 12.30
CA TYR A 400 -25.65 15.23 12.16
C TYR A 400 -25.22 14.68 10.79
N GLY A 401 -24.39 15.47 10.09
CA GLY A 401 -23.69 15.05 8.87
C GLY A 401 -24.60 14.83 7.66
N GLU A 402 -23.97 14.51 6.53
CA GLU A 402 -24.65 14.19 5.26
C GLU A 402 -24.97 12.68 5.14
N GLY A 403 -24.52 11.87 6.11
CA GLY A 403 -24.79 10.43 6.18
C GLY A 403 -23.57 9.56 5.94
N ALA A 404 -22.36 10.13 5.90
CA ALA A 404 -21.14 9.39 5.64
C ALA A 404 -20.75 8.43 6.78
N TRP A 405 -21.31 8.60 7.98
CA TRP A 405 -21.20 7.61 9.06
C TRP A 405 -21.65 6.20 8.65
N LEU A 406 -22.61 6.06 7.73
CA LEU A 406 -23.07 4.75 7.25
C LEU A 406 -21.96 4.05 6.46
N PHE A 407 -21.18 4.79 5.68
CA PHE A 407 -20.05 4.25 4.92
C PHE A 407 -18.99 3.64 5.86
N THR A 408 -18.66 4.33 6.96
CA THR A 408 -17.75 3.78 7.99
C THR A 408 -18.28 2.49 8.58
N LEU A 409 -19.58 2.41 8.90
CA LEU A 409 -20.19 1.19 9.44
C LEU A 409 -20.16 0.05 8.44
N VAL A 410 -20.48 0.31 7.18
CA VAL A 410 -20.40 -0.69 6.11
C VAL A 410 -18.99 -1.26 6.01
N LYS A 411 -17.95 -0.41 6.02
CA LYS A 411 -16.56 -0.87 6.03
C LYS A 411 -16.23 -1.69 7.28
N ALA A 412 -16.62 -1.23 8.46
CA ALA A 412 -16.39 -1.97 9.70
C ALA A 412 -17.06 -3.37 9.65
N CYS A 413 -18.27 -3.48 9.12
CA CYS A 413 -18.96 -4.74 8.93
C CYS A 413 -18.26 -5.65 7.90
N LEU A 414 -17.80 -5.09 6.78
CA LEU A 414 -17.07 -5.85 5.75
C LEU A 414 -15.74 -6.42 6.26
N ILE A 415 -15.07 -5.71 7.17
CA ILE A 415 -13.83 -6.18 7.80
C ILE A 415 -14.12 -7.24 8.89
N ALA A 416 -15.27 -7.15 9.55
CA ALA A 416 -15.65 -8.06 10.62
C ALA A 416 -16.26 -9.39 10.12
N ALA A 417 -16.76 -9.41 8.89
CA ALA A 417 -17.30 -10.59 8.20
C ALA A 417 -16.15 -11.48 7.68
#